data_AF-A0A7R9C7V6-F1
#
_entry.id   AF-A0A7R9C7V6-F1
#
_cell.length_a   1.000
_cell.length_b   1.000
_cell.length_c   1.000
_cell.angle_alpha   90.00
_cell.angle_beta   90.00
_cell.angle_gamma   90.00
#
_symmetry.space_group_name_H-M   'P 1'
#
loop_
_entity.id
_entity.type
_entity.pdbx_description
1 polymer ?
#
loop_
_entity_poly.entity_id
_entity_poly.type
_entity_poly.pdbx_seq_one_letter_code
_entity_poly.pdbx_strand_id
1 'polypeptide(L)'
;MKKQIRLFEAFAGIGSQLKALKNIENECNLEVISLGACDFYIDAIVAYMSIHYGNLKPETHYSKDEIIKLLSKYTFSADSKSIVSDNYFNKMNENKLRMLFPYLYAYVNNDYFLMRYPRTREREREREWNWYNKI
;
A
#
# COMPACT_ATOMS: atom_id res chain seq x y z
N MET A 1 19.34 -22.94 -6.41
CA MET A 1 19.33 -21.51 -6.03
C MET A 1 18.32 -20.81 -6.91
N LYS A 2 17.36 -20.09 -6.31
CA LYS A 2 16.35 -19.33 -7.06
C LYS A 2 16.99 -18.08 -7.69
N LYS A 3 16.57 -17.68 -8.90
CA LYS A 3 17.05 -16.43 -9.51
C LYS A 3 16.30 -15.25 -8.91
N GLN A 4 17.04 -14.28 -8.37
CA GLN A 4 16.43 -13.09 -7.77
C GLN A 4 16.02 -12.06 -8.83
N ILE A 5 14.80 -11.55 -8.71
CA ILE A 5 14.29 -10.39 -9.44
C ILE A 5 13.96 -9.30 -8.43
N ARG A 6 14.61 -8.15 -8.57
CA ARG A 6 14.37 -6.98 -7.73
C ARG A 6 13.51 -5.99 -8.53
N LEU A 7 12.27 -5.80 -8.11
CA LEU A 7 11.26 -5.04 -8.82
C LEU A 7 11.05 -3.67 -8.18
N PHE A 8 11.06 -2.61 -8.98
CA PHE A 8 10.52 -1.30 -8.61
C PHE A 8 9.45 -0.92 -9.63
N GLU A 9 8.26 -0.52 -9.16
CA GLU A 9 7.11 -0.22 -10.01
C GLU A 9 6.87 1.29 -10.09
N ALA A 10 7.19 1.93 -11.21
CA ALA A 10 6.77 3.31 -11.48
C ALA A 10 5.40 3.32 -12.18
N PHE A 11 4.50 4.21 -11.76
CA PHE A 11 3.10 4.20 -12.19
C PHE A 11 2.46 2.83 -11.93
N ALA A 12 2.62 2.36 -10.68
CA ALA A 12 2.32 0.99 -10.30
C ALA A 12 0.84 0.63 -10.47
N GLY A 13 -0.06 1.62 -10.44
CA GLY A 13 -1.50 1.36 -10.39
C GLY A 13 -1.81 0.44 -9.21
N ILE A 14 -2.49 -0.66 -9.48
CA ILE A 14 -2.83 -1.68 -8.47
C ILE A 14 -1.72 -2.74 -8.26
N GLY A 15 -0.57 -2.62 -8.94
CA GLY A 15 0.56 -3.54 -8.81
C GLY A 15 0.38 -4.84 -9.58
N SER A 16 -0.05 -4.74 -10.83
CA SER A 16 -0.20 -5.91 -11.72
C SER A 16 1.14 -6.57 -12.04
N GLN A 17 2.22 -5.78 -12.07
CA GLN A 17 3.56 -6.27 -12.37
C GLN A 17 4.08 -7.17 -11.24
N LEU A 18 3.99 -6.70 -9.99
CA LEU A 18 4.32 -7.51 -8.82
C LEU A 18 3.43 -8.76 -8.72
N LYS A 19 2.13 -8.61 -8.95
CA LYS A 19 1.19 -9.75 -8.92
C LYS A 19 1.55 -10.82 -9.96
N ALA A 20 1.83 -10.41 -11.21
CA ALA A 20 2.19 -11.33 -12.28
C ALA A 20 3.49 -12.09 -11.97
N LEU A 21 4.51 -11.39 -11.48
CA LEU A 21 5.78 -12.01 -11.10
C LEU A 21 5.63 -12.98 -9.93
N LYS A 22 4.78 -12.66 -8.94
CA LYS A 22 4.49 -13.57 -7.83
C LYS A 22 3.73 -14.83 -8.27
N ASN A 23 2.83 -14.72 -9.24
CA ASN A 23 2.12 -15.88 -9.77
C ASN A 23 3.06 -16.91 -10.41
N ILE A 24 4.07 -16.45 -11.15
CA ILE A 24 5.03 -17.34 -11.85
C ILE A 24 6.29 -17.67 -11.03
N GLU A 25 6.39 -17.16 -9.79
CA GLU A 25 7.61 -17.20 -8.98
C GLU A 25 8.12 -18.63 -8.78
N ASN A 26 7.20 -19.56 -8.45
CA ASN A 26 7.56 -20.96 -8.22
C ASN A 26 7.82 -21.71 -9.52
N GLU A 27 6.97 -21.52 -10.54
CA GLU A 27 7.10 -22.18 -11.85
C GLU A 27 8.41 -21.82 -12.54
N CYS A 28 8.86 -20.57 -12.41
CA CYS A 28 10.09 -20.08 -13.02
C CYS A 28 11.32 -20.17 -12.09
N ASN A 29 11.21 -20.79 -10.91
CA ASN A 29 12.30 -20.87 -9.91
C ASN A 29 12.93 -19.49 -9.59
N LEU A 30 12.06 -18.50 -9.38
CA LEU A 30 12.41 -17.11 -9.07
C LEU A 30 12.24 -16.80 -7.57
N GLU A 31 12.90 -15.73 -7.15
CA GLU A 31 12.63 -15.02 -5.90
C GLU A 31 12.41 -13.54 -6.24
N VAL A 32 11.17 -13.10 -6.13
CA VAL A 32 10.71 -11.74 -6.46
C VAL A 32 10.76 -10.90 -5.19
N ILE A 33 11.59 -9.87 -5.22
CA ILE A 33 11.80 -8.91 -4.14
C ILE A 33 11.27 -7.56 -4.62
N SER A 34 10.17 -7.08 -4.03
CA SER A 34 9.72 -5.71 -4.26
C SER A 34 10.65 -4.73 -3.53
N LEU A 35 11.17 -3.74 -4.25
CA LEU A 35 11.95 -2.62 -3.75
C LEU A 35 11.07 -1.40 -3.45
N GLY A 36 9.80 -1.44 -3.86
CA GLY A 36 8.86 -0.34 -3.71
C GLY A 36 8.06 -0.06 -4.98
N ALA A 37 7.12 0.86 -4.83
CA ALA A 37 6.25 1.33 -5.90
C ALA A 37 6.10 2.85 -5.81
N CYS A 38 5.80 3.48 -6.95
CA CYS A 38 5.49 4.89 -7.05
C CYS A 38 4.19 5.09 -7.84
N ASP A 39 3.25 5.74 -7.19
CA ASP A 39 1.99 6.19 -7.74
C ASP A 39 1.49 7.35 -6.87
N PHE A 40 0.62 8.17 -7.42
CA PHE A 40 -0.01 9.29 -6.72
C PHE A 40 -1.54 9.16 -6.67
N TYR A 41 -2.14 8.21 -7.40
CA TYR A 41 -3.58 8.06 -7.45
C TYR A 41 -4.07 7.31 -6.20
N ILE A 42 -4.85 7.99 -5.37
CA ILE A 42 -5.30 7.52 -4.06
C ILE A 42 -5.93 6.13 -4.15
N ASP A 43 -6.87 5.92 -5.07
CA ASP A 43 -7.59 4.65 -5.15
C ASP A 43 -6.68 3.51 -5.65
N ALA A 44 -5.74 3.80 -6.54
CA ALA A 44 -4.73 2.82 -6.96
C ALA A 44 -3.80 2.43 -5.82
N ILE A 45 -3.33 3.41 -5.03
CA ILE A 45 -2.50 3.17 -3.84
C ILE A 45 -3.26 2.31 -2.82
N VAL A 46 -4.52 2.65 -2.51
CA VAL A 46 -5.35 1.87 -1.58
C VAL A 46 -5.54 0.44 -2.08
N ALA A 47 -5.81 0.27 -3.38
CA ALA A 47 -5.95 -1.05 -3.99
C ALA A 47 -4.63 -1.84 -3.98
N TYR A 48 -3.51 -1.23 -4.37
CA TYR A 48 -2.17 -1.82 -4.31
C TYR A 48 -1.88 -2.34 -2.90
N MET A 49 -2.04 -1.47 -1.92
CA MET A 49 -1.77 -1.79 -0.52
C MET A 49 -2.67 -2.93 -0.01
N SER A 50 -3.95 -2.91 -0.40
CA SER A 50 -4.91 -3.96 -0.03
C SER A 50 -4.59 -5.31 -0.68
N ILE A 51 -4.21 -5.33 -1.96
CA ILE A 51 -3.90 -6.54 -2.72
C ILE A 51 -2.62 -7.21 -2.19
N HIS A 52 -1.58 -6.43 -1.91
CA HIS A 52 -0.25 -6.95 -1.62
C HIS A 52 0.07 -7.07 -0.12
N TYR A 53 -0.58 -6.27 0.72
CA TYR A 53 -0.33 -6.22 2.17
C TYR A 53 -1.58 -6.47 3.03
N GLY A 54 -2.74 -6.66 2.42
CA GLY A 54 -4.00 -6.92 3.10
C GLY A 54 -4.67 -5.67 3.65
N ASN A 55 -5.73 -5.88 4.43
CA ASN A 55 -6.52 -4.78 4.99
C ASN A 55 -5.80 -4.11 6.15
N LEU A 56 -5.58 -2.80 6.06
CA LEU A 56 -4.93 -2.02 7.09
C LEU A 56 -5.98 -1.49 8.08
N LYS A 57 -5.68 -1.60 9.38
CA LYS A 57 -6.58 -1.14 10.44
C LYS A 57 -6.61 0.40 10.49
N PRO A 58 -7.77 1.03 10.75
CA PRO A 58 -7.90 2.48 10.88
C PRO A 58 -6.94 3.07 11.92
N GLU A 59 -6.56 4.34 11.72
CA GLU A 59 -5.68 5.07 12.65
C GLU A 59 -6.42 5.58 13.88
N THR A 60 -5.84 5.33 15.05
CA THR A 60 -6.40 5.61 16.37
C THR A 60 -5.48 6.43 17.28
N HIS A 61 -4.20 6.59 16.93
CA HIS A 61 -3.18 7.24 17.76
C HIS A 61 -3.02 8.71 17.40
N TYR A 62 -3.01 9.04 16.10
CA TYR A 62 -2.90 10.43 15.65
C TYR A 62 -4.25 11.14 15.73
N SER A 63 -4.20 12.42 16.10
CA SER A 63 -5.30 13.36 15.93
C SER A 63 -5.57 13.61 14.44
N LYS A 64 -6.75 14.16 14.12
CA LYS A 64 -7.11 14.52 12.74
C LYS A 64 -6.11 15.49 12.12
N ASP A 65 -5.68 16.50 12.87
CA ASP A 65 -4.75 17.53 12.38
C ASP A 65 -3.35 16.95 12.12
N GLU A 66 -2.87 16.02 12.96
CA GLU A 66 -1.62 15.32 12.72
C GLU A 66 -1.67 14.45 11.46
N ILE A 67 -2.77 13.71 11.27
CA ILE A 67 -3.00 12.92 10.05
C ILE A 67 -2.91 13.83 8.80
N ILE A 68 -3.60 14.96 8.82
CA ILE A 68 -3.60 15.91 7.70
C ILE A 68 -2.20 16.47 7.47
N LYS A 69 -1.52 16.91 8.53
CA LYS A 69 -0.15 17.43 8.45
C LYS A 69 0.84 16.40 7.90
N LEU A 70 0.65 15.11 8.19
CA LEU A 70 1.50 14.04 7.67
C LEU A 70 1.22 13.78 6.19
N LEU A 71 -0.04 13.70 5.77
CA LEU A 71 -0.42 13.43 4.38
C LEU A 71 -0.13 14.61 3.44
N SER A 72 -0.32 15.85 3.91
CA SER A 72 -0.09 17.06 3.09
C SER A 72 1.39 17.31 2.74
N LYS A 73 2.33 16.48 3.23
CA LYS A 73 3.73 16.49 2.79
C LYS A 73 3.95 15.80 1.45
N TYR A 74 2.95 15.07 0.95
CA TYR A 74 3.04 14.26 -0.25
C TYR A 74 2.02 14.70 -1.29
N THR A 75 2.32 14.36 -2.54
CA THR A 75 1.47 14.67 -3.69
C THR A 75 0.55 13.50 -3.98
N PHE A 76 -0.75 13.72 -3.88
CA PHE A 76 -1.77 12.73 -4.20
C PHE A 76 -2.76 13.27 -5.24
N SER A 77 -3.44 12.35 -5.92
CA SER A 77 -4.48 12.62 -6.91
C SER A 77 -5.75 11.83 -6.57
N ALA A 78 -6.90 12.47 -6.73
CA ALA A 78 -8.21 11.82 -6.59
C ALA A 78 -8.80 11.37 -7.94
N ASP A 79 -8.19 11.73 -9.06
CA ASP A 79 -8.68 11.48 -10.42
C ASP A 79 -7.61 10.90 -11.36
N SER A 80 -6.45 10.51 -10.82
CA SER A 80 -5.23 10.05 -11.50
C SER A 80 -4.55 11.07 -12.43
N LYS A 81 -5.00 12.32 -12.44
CA LYS A 81 -4.57 13.34 -13.41
C LYS A 81 -4.07 14.61 -12.73
N SER A 82 -4.82 15.07 -11.72
CA SER A 82 -4.61 16.35 -11.05
C SER A 82 -4.25 16.14 -9.58
N ILE A 83 -3.38 16.99 -9.05
CA ILE A 83 -3.05 17.01 -7.62
C ILE A 83 -4.27 17.49 -6.84
N VAL A 84 -4.55 16.84 -5.70
CA VAL A 84 -5.62 17.26 -4.80
C VAL A 84 -5.33 18.65 -4.21
N SER A 85 -6.36 19.45 -3.96
CA SER A 85 -6.19 20.77 -3.32
C SER A 85 -5.63 20.63 -1.89
N ASP A 86 -4.95 21.66 -1.37
CA ASP A 86 -4.41 21.68 0.00
C ASP A 86 -5.45 21.36 1.09
N ASN A 87 -6.71 21.75 0.87
CA ASN A 87 -7.82 21.49 1.80
C ASN A 87 -8.54 20.14 1.58
N TYR A 88 -8.01 19.26 0.72
CA TYR A 88 -8.65 17.99 0.37
C TYR A 88 -8.90 17.11 1.60
N PHE A 89 -7.86 16.87 2.41
CA PHE A 89 -7.99 16.05 3.61
C PHE A 89 -8.76 16.76 4.73
N ASN A 90 -8.67 18.09 4.83
CA ASN A 90 -9.44 18.90 5.80
C ASN A 90 -10.96 18.70 5.65
N LYS A 91 -11.43 18.70 4.39
CA LYS A 91 -12.84 18.53 4.03
C LYS A 91 -13.36 17.09 4.19
N MET A 92 -12.48 16.13 4.43
CA MET A 92 -12.87 14.73 4.58
C MET A 92 -13.50 14.47 5.96
N ASN A 93 -14.53 13.63 5.97
CA ASN A 93 -15.07 13.08 7.22
C ASN A 93 -13.95 12.34 7.98
N GLU A 94 -13.88 12.53 9.30
CA GLU A 94 -12.79 12.01 10.11
C GLU A 94 -12.71 10.48 10.07
N ASN A 95 -13.83 9.76 10.13
CA ASN A 95 -13.82 8.30 10.07
C ASN A 95 -13.24 7.81 8.74
N LYS A 96 -13.64 8.44 7.62
CA LYS A 96 -13.08 8.12 6.30
C LYS A 96 -11.58 8.40 6.25
N LEU A 97 -11.15 9.54 6.80
CA LEU A 97 -9.74 9.92 6.83
C LEU A 97 -8.90 8.94 7.66
N ARG A 98 -9.40 8.49 8.82
CA ARG A 98 -8.74 7.48 9.67
C ARG A 98 -8.65 6.12 9.00
N MET A 99 -9.63 5.74 8.18
CA MET A 99 -9.57 4.52 7.37
C MET A 99 -8.57 4.64 6.22
N LEU A 100 -8.50 5.81 5.58
CA LEU A 100 -7.64 6.04 4.41
C LEU A 100 -6.16 6.22 4.77
N PHE A 101 -5.88 6.96 5.86
CA PHE A 101 -4.54 7.30 6.31
C PHE A 101 -3.52 6.14 6.30
N PRO A 102 -3.80 4.98 6.92
CA PRO A 102 -2.81 3.92 7.00
C PRO A 102 -2.37 3.42 5.61
N TYR A 103 -3.25 3.40 4.62
CA TYR A 103 -2.91 3.00 3.25
C TYR A 103 -1.98 4.01 2.59
N LEU A 104 -2.32 5.29 2.62
CA LEU A 104 -1.52 6.34 1.99
C LEU A 104 -0.19 6.54 2.69
N TYR A 105 -0.19 6.59 4.03
CA TYR A 105 1.02 6.90 4.78
C TYR A 105 1.99 5.71 4.81
N ALA A 106 1.50 4.47 4.90
CA ALA A 106 2.38 3.30 4.75
C ALA A 106 3.01 3.19 3.36
N TYR A 107 2.30 3.62 2.32
CA TYR A 107 2.82 3.60 0.95
C TYR A 107 4.05 4.51 0.78
N VAL A 108 4.03 5.69 1.42
CA VAL A 108 5.10 6.70 1.30
C VAL A 108 6.10 6.67 2.46
N ASN A 109 5.79 5.99 3.56
CA ASN A 109 6.63 5.89 4.75
C ASN A 109 6.75 4.44 5.22
N ASN A 110 7.84 3.79 4.82
CA ASN A 110 8.12 2.40 5.14
C ASN A 110 8.38 2.19 6.64
N ASP A 111 8.95 3.16 7.36
CA ASP A 111 9.19 3.04 8.79
C ASP A 111 7.87 2.97 9.56
N TYR A 112 6.91 3.83 9.19
CA TYR A 112 5.55 3.76 9.71
C TYR A 112 4.89 2.40 9.40
N PHE A 113 5.04 1.91 8.16
CA PHE A 113 4.50 0.60 7.79
C PHE A 113 5.09 -0.51 8.65
N LEU A 114 6.42 -0.61 8.77
CA LEU A 114 7.09 -1.66 9.53
C LEU A 114 6.77 -1.59 11.03
N MET A 115 6.68 -0.38 11.59
CA MET A 115 6.30 -0.17 12.98
C MET A 115 4.85 -0.62 13.27
N ARG A 116 3.90 -0.25 12.40
CA ARG A 116 2.47 -0.52 12.61
C ARG A 116 2.06 -1.92 12.16
N TYR A 117 2.79 -2.47 11.19
CA TYR A 117 2.47 -3.72 10.51
C TYR A 117 3.68 -4.68 10.49
N PRO A 118 4.27 -5.01 11.66
CA PRO A 118 5.42 -5.91 11.72
C PRO A 118 5.07 -7.25 11.10
N ARG A 119 6.04 -7.88 10.43
CA ARG A 119 5.89 -9.24 9.90
C ARG A 119 5.71 -10.21 11.07
N THR A 120 4.47 -10.55 11.38
CA THR A 120 4.16 -11.69 12.25
C THR A 120 3.89 -12.91 11.38
N ARG A 121 4.30 -14.11 11.86
CA ARG A 121 4.01 -15.40 11.20
C ARG A 121 2.52 -15.60 10.90
N GLU A 122 1.65 -14.99 11.68
CA GLU A 122 0.20 -15.03 11.49
C GLU A 122 -0.25 -14.31 10.22
N ARG A 123 0.36 -13.18 9.87
CA ARG A 123 0.07 -12.47 8.61
C ARG A 123 0.65 -13.13 7.37
N GLU A 124 1.69 -13.94 7.53
CA GLU A 124 2.18 -14.81 6.45
C GLU A 124 1.14 -15.89 6.16
N ARG A 125 0.64 -16.56 7.20
CA ARG A 125 -0.46 -17.54 7.07
C ARG A 125 -1.76 -16.93 6.56
N GLU A 126 -2.14 -15.73 6.98
CA GLU A 126 -3.34 -15.06 6.46
C GLU A 126 -3.14 -14.62 5.00
N ARG A 127 -1.94 -14.18 4.61
CA ARG A 127 -1.62 -13.90 3.20
C ARG A 127 -1.66 -15.16 2.36
N GLU A 128 -1.08 -16.25 2.83
CA GLU A 128 -1.12 -17.57 2.16
C GLU A 128 -2.56 -18.12 2.12
N TRP A 129 -3.31 -18.06 3.22
CA TRP A 129 -4.69 -18.55 3.33
C TRP A 129 -5.66 -17.77 2.45
N ASN A 130 -5.62 -16.43 2.49
CA ASN A 130 -6.43 -15.58 1.61
C ASN A 130 -6.01 -15.71 0.15
N TRP A 131 -4.81 -16.20 -0.13
CA TRP A 131 -4.33 -16.45 -1.49
C TRP A 131 -4.82 -17.78 -2.06
N TYR A 132 -4.67 -18.87 -1.31
CA TYR A 132 -5.09 -20.21 -1.75
C TYR A 132 -6.62 -20.37 -1.86
N ASN A 133 -7.40 -19.62 -1.08
CA ASN A 133 -8.85 -19.76 -1.05
C ASN A 133 -9.61 -18.75 -1.95
N LYS A 134 -8.90 -17.99 -2.79
CA LYS A 134 -9.49 -16.98 -3.70
C LYS A 134 -9.38 -17.36 -5.18
N ILE A 135 -8.89 -18.57 -5.47
CA ILE A 135 -8.78 -19.17 -6.81
C ILE A 135 -9.72 -20.37 -6.87
#